data_AF-X0U1L0-F1
#
_entry.id   AF-X0U1L0-F1
#
_cell.length_a   1.000
_cell.length_b   1.000
_cell.length_c   1.000
_cell.angle_alpha   90.00
_cell.angle_beta   90.00
_cell.angle_gamma   90.00
#
_symmetry.space_group_name_H-M   'P 1'
#
loop_
_entity.id
_entity.type
_entity.pdbx_description
1 polymer ?
#
loop_
_entity_poly.entity_id
_entity_poly.type
_entity_poly.pdbx_seq_one_letter_code
_entity_poly.pdbx_strand_id
1 'polypeptide(L)'
;GANKPGYHLRNANYPRDFQVDLMADIALAQPGDNCPKCRGKLSSARGIEVGHVFKLGTFISERFGASFLDNDGTSLPIVMGCYGIGLGRLLAAIVEQSHDDKGIIWPLSVAPYQVYLCPLSLDKPAVLPTAEKIYQELQKEGIEVLFDDRDDSPGVKFNDADLLGIPLRLTLSPRTLQSQSVEAKWRTEKEAQFLPLENLAAELNRLLREKSAE
;
A
#
# COMPACT_ATOMS: atom_id res chain seq x y z
N GLY A 1 7.08 17.86 -43.63
CA GLY A 1 8.45 18.06 -44.17
C GLY A 1 8.43 17.98 -45.68
N ALA A 2 9.49 18.42 -46.38
CA ALA A 2 9.57 18.35 -47.85
C ALA A 2 10.38 17.14 -48.37
N ASN A 3 10.65 16.14 -47.51
CA ASN A 3 11.51 14.98 -47.81
C ASN A 3 12.90 15.36 -48.37
N LYS A 4 13.39 16.55 -48.00
CA LYS A 4 14.73 17.06 -48.32
C LYS A 4 15.32 17.72 -47.06
N PRO A 5 16.56 17.40 -46.66
CA PRO A 5 17.18 17.99 -45.48
C PRO A 5 17.17 19.52 -45.53
N GLY A 6 16.67 20.14 -44.47
CA GLY A 6 16.58 21.61 -44.35
C GLY A 6 15.37 22.28 -45.01
N TYR A 7 14.44 21.53 -45.61
CA TYR A 7 13.28 22.09 -46.32
C TYR A 7 11.92 21.62 -45.77
N HIS A 8 10.92 22.50 -45.85
CA HIS A 8 9.53 22.24 -45.48
C HIS A 8 8.57 22.68 -46.59
N LEU A 9 7.50 21.91 -46.79
CA LEU A 9 6.36 22.35 -47.59
C LEU A 9 5.47 23.24 -46.72
N ARG A 10 5.00 24.36 -47.28
CA ARG A 10 3.98 25.23 -46.68
C ARG A 10 2.70 25.12 -47.49
N ASN A 11 1.56 25.39 -46.86
CA ASN A 11 0.23 25.35 -47.51
C ASN A 11 -0.10 23.98 -48.12
N ALA A 12 0.36 22.89 -47.49
CA ALA A 12 -0.04 21.54 -47.86
C ALA A 12 -1.52 21.35 -47.49
N ASN A 13 -2.33 20.91 -48.44
CA ASN A 13 -3.76 20.72 -48.29
C ASN A 13 -4.10 19.24 -48.51
N TYR A 14 -4.71 18.63 -47.50
CA TYR A 14 -5.42 17.37 -47.67
C TYR A 14 -6.81 17.64 -48.29
N PRO A 15 -7.27 16.89 -49.31
CA PRO A 15 -6.58 15.79 -49.99
C PRO A 15 -5.83 16.18 -51.28
N ARG A 16 -5.70 17.47 -51.62
CA ARG A 16 -5.11 17.95 -52.89
C ARG A 16 -3.65 17.52 -53.10
N ASP A 17 -2.82 17.70 -52.07
CA ASP A 17 -1.36 17.53 -52.19
C ASP A 17 -0.88 16.14 -51.73
N PHE A 18 -1.72 15.42 -50.98
CA PHE A 18 -1.44 14.06 -50.53
C PHE A 18 -2.74 13.30 -50.23
N GLN A 19 -2.67 11.98 -50.38
CA GLN A 19 -3.75 11.06 -50.05
C GLN A 19 -3.37 10.25 -48.79
N VAL A 20 -4.39 9.76 -48.09
CA VAL A 20 -4.21 8.87 -46.92
C VAL A 20 -4.93 7.56 -47.20
N ASP A 21 -4.24 6.44 -47.01
CA ASP A 21 -4.84 5.11 -47.23
C ASP A 21 -5.82 4.76 -46.11
N LEU A 22 -5.49 5.17 -44.88
CA LEU A 22 -6.28 4.93 -43.68
C LEU A 22 -6.21 6.16 -42.76
N MET A 23 -7.37 6.66 -42.37
CA MET A 23 -7.50 7.62 -41.27
C MET A 23 -7.86 6.86 -40.00
N ALA A 24 -7.00 6.94 -38.98
CA ALA A 24 -7.14 6.18 -37.74
C ALA A 24 -6.78 7.04 -36.51
N ASP A 25 -7.21 6.59 -35.33
CA ASP A 25 -6.82 7.19 -34.06
C ASP A 25 -5.39 6.76 -33.70
N ILE A 26 -4.45 7.68 -33.96
CA ILE A 26 -3.01 7.48 -33.78
C ILE A 26 -2.37 8.58 -32.91
N ALA A 27 -3.19 9.46 -32.33
CA ALA A 27 -2.74 10.53 -31.46
C ALA A 27 -2.84 10.09 -29.99
N LEU A 28 -1.89 10.52 -29.16
CA LEU A 28 -2.03 10.39 -27.71
C LEU A 28 -3.02 11.44 -27.21
N ALA A 29 -3.98 11.00 -26.40
CA ALA A 29 -4.91 11.89 -25.72
C ALA A 29 -4.17 12.81 -24.73
N GLN A 30 -4.69 14.04 -24.59
CA GLN A 30 -4.16 15.06 -23.70
C GLN A 30 -5.20 15.54 -22.68
N PRO A 31 -4.78 16.07 -21.52
CA PRO A 31 -5.69 16.74 -20.60
C PRO A 31 -6.47 17.86 -21.31
N GLY A 32 -7.78 17.90 -21.14
CA GLY A 32 -8.67 18.86 -21.81
C GLY A 32 -9.26 18.40 -23.15
N ASP A 33 -8.81 17.26 -23.69
CA ASP A 33 -9.49 16.61 -24.82
C ASP A 33 -10.90 16.17 -24.43
N ASN A 34 -11.76 16.02 -25.43
CA ASN A 34 -13.12 15.53 -25.23
C ASN A 34 -13.09 14.02 -24.96
N CYS A 35 -13.86 13.58 -23.98
CA CYS A 35 -14.03 12.15 -23.75
C CYS A 35 -14.80 11.51 -24.93
N PRO A 36 -14.35 10.37 -25.48
CA PRO A 36 -15.06 9.70 -26.57
C PRO A 36 -16.36 9.00 -26.12
N LYS A 37 -16.59 8.87 -24.81
CA LYS A 37 -17.76 8.18 -24.23
C LYS A 37 -18.79 9.14 -23.63
N CYS A 38 -18.39 10.35 -23.27
CA CYS A 38 -19.27 11.32 -22.61
C CYS A 38 -18.91 12.75 -23.00
N ARG A 39 -19.75 13.73 -22.65
CA ARG A 39 -19.51 15.16 -22.93
C ARG A 39 -18.46 15.82 -22.00
N GLY A 40 -17.74 15.01 -21.23
CA GLY A 40 -16.73 15.47 -20.27
C GLY A 40 -15.37 15.75 -20.92
N LYS A 41 -14.46 16.27 -20.09
CA LYS A 41 -13.07 16.56 -20.43
C LYS A 41 -12.14 15.53 -19.79
N LEU A 42 -11.11 15.12 -20.51
CA LEU A 42 -10.10 14.20 -19.98
C LEU A 42 -9.20 14.93 -18.97
N SER A 43 -8.87 14.25 -17.88
CA SER A 43 -7.84 14.65 -16.91
C SER A 43 -6.77 13.55 -16.83
N SER A 44 -5.54 13.92 -16.47
CA SER A 44 -4.44 12.98 -16.28
C SER A 44 -4.03 12.91 -14.82
N ALA A 45 -3.82 11.70 -14.33
CA ALA A 45 -3.18 11.44 -13.05
C ALA A 45 -2.02 10.46 -13.26
N ARG A 46 -1.06 10.46 -12.34
CA ARG A 46 -0.01 9.44 -12.28
C ARG A 46 -0.52 8.29 -11.41
N GLY A 47 -0.25 7.07 -11.83
CA GLY A 47 -0.63 5.86 -11.09
C GLY A 47 0.44 4.79 -11.22
N ILE A 48 0.50 3.93 -10.21
CA ILE A 48 1.32 2.72 -10.23
C ILE A 48 0.39 1.55 -10.55
N GLU A 49 0.67 0.83 -11.63
CA GLU A 49 -0.09 -0.37 -11.98
C GLU A 49 0.26 -1.50 -11.00
N VAL A 50 -0.63 -1.77 -10.03
CA VAL A 50 -0.44 -2.85 -9.04
C VAL A 50 -0.98 -4.20 -9.51
N GLY A 51 -1.80 -4.21 -10.57
CA GLY A 51 -2.32 -5.42 -11.16
C GLY A 51 -2.98 -5.18 -12.51
N HIS A 52 -3.20 -6.27 -13.25
CA HIS A 52 -3.78 -6.26 -14.58
C HIS A 52 -4.66 -7.50 -14.78
N VAL A 53 -5.75 -7.33 -15.50
CA VAL A 53 -6.66 -8.42 -15.90
C VAL A 53 -6.78 -8.46 -17.42
N PHE A 54 -6.62 -9.64 -18.02
CA PHE A 54 -6.71 -9.82 -19.47
C PHE A 54 -7.77 -10.85 -19.84
N LYS A 55 -8.53 -10.55 -20.89
CA LYS A 55 -9.31 -11.53 -21.64
C LYS A 55 -8.41 -12.06 -22.75
N LEU A 56 -7.82 -13.23 -22.55
CA LEU A 56 -6.91 -13.85 -23.51
C LEU A 56 -7.65 -14.52 -24.67
N GLY A 57 -8.94 -14.84 -24.48
CA GLY A 57 -9.71 -15.57 -25.48
C GLY A 57 -9.11 -16.96 -25.69
N THR A 58 -8.95 -17.37 -26.94
CA THR A 58 -8.43 -18.69 -27.32
C THR A 58 -6.96 -18.66 -27.75
N PHE A 59 -6.30 -17.50 -27.69
CA PHE A 59 -4.96 -17.29 -28.24
C PHE A 59 -3.90 -18.27 -27.71
N ILE A 60 -3.94 -18.56 -26.40
CA ILE A 60 -3.00 -19.49 -25.75
C ILE A 60 -3.47 -20.94 -25.95
N SER A 61 -4.76 -21.22 -25.73
CA SER A 61 -5.30 -22.57 -25.82
C SER A 61 -5.16 -23.18 -27.22
N GLU A 62 -5.33 -22.40 -28.29
CA GLU A 62 -5.09 -22.84 -29.66
C GLU A 62 -3.63 -23.19 -29.92
N ARG A 63 -2.68 -22.38 -29.42
CA ARG A 63 -1.24 -22.61 -29.62
C ARG A 63 -0.70 -23.84 -28.89
N PHE A 64 -1.26 -24.15 -27.73
CA PHE A 64 -0.83 -25.26 -26.88
C PHE A 64 -1.73 -26.49 -26.98
N GLY A 65 -2.77 -26.47 -27.83
CA GLY A 65 -3.68 -27.60 -28.02
C GLY A 65 -4.56 -27.92 -26.81
N ALA A 66 -4.92 -26.90 -26.01
CA ALA A 66 -5.78 -27.07 -24.85
C ALA A 66 -7.26 -26.92 -25.23
N SER A 67 -7.97 -28.05 -25.35
CA SER A 67 -9.37 -28.11 -25.76
C SER A 67 -10.26 -28.83 -24.75
N PHE A 68 -11.57 -28.61 -24.86
CA PHE A 68 -12.63 -29.34 -24.13
C PHE A 68 -13.72 -29.78 -25.12
N LEU A 69 -14.52 -30.79 -24.75
CA LEU A 69 -15.73 -31.13 -25.49
C LEU A 69 -16.90 -30.33 -24.93
N ASP A 70 -17.63 -29.64 -25.79
CA ASP A 70 -18.86 -28.97 -25.42
C ASP A 70 -20.04 -29.96 -25.27
N ASN A 71 -21.24 -29.43 -25.02
CA ASN A 71 -22.45 -30.23 -24.81
C ASN A 71 -22.86 -31.06 -26.05
N ASP A 72 -22.41 -30.67 -27.25
CA ASP A 72 -22.70 -31.36 -28.51
C ASP A 72 -21.58 -32.35 -28.89
N GLY A 73 -20.53 -32.47 -28.06
CA GLY A 73 -19.37 -33.31 -28.32
C GLY A 73 -18.37 -32.69 -29.30
N THR A 74 -18.45 -31.38 -29.54
CA THR A 74 -17.51 -30.65 -30.39
C THR A 74 -16.27 -30.26 -29.58
N SER A 75 -15.09 -30.54 -30.12
CA SER A 75 -13.83 -30.10 -29.51
C SER A 75 -13.60 -28.61 -29.77
N LEU A 76 -13.59 -27.81 -28.69
CA LEU A 76 -13.39 -26.37 -28.73
C LEU A 76 -12.16 -25.97 -27.90
N PRO A 77 -11.39 -24.94 -28.32
CA PRO A 77 -10.32 -24.39 -27.50
C PRO A 77 -10.89 -23.73 -26.24
N ILE A 78 -10.18 -23.87 -25.12
CA ILE A 78 -10.60 -23.26 -23.85
C ILE A 78 -10.52 -21.73 -23.95
N VAL A 79 -11.58 -21.02 -23.54
CA VAL A 79 -11.56 -19.56 -23.42
C VAL A 79 -10.86 -19.17 -22.12
N MET A 80 -9.82 -18.35 -22.22
CA MET A 80 -8.94 -18.03 -21.10
C MET A 80 -9.04 -16.56 -20.67
N GLY A 81 -8.91 -16.35 -19.36
CA GLY A 81 -8.58 -15.06 -18.76
C GLY A 81 -7.37 -15.21 -17.85
N CYS A 82 -6.62 -14.13 -17.63
CA CYS A 82 -5.57 -14.11 -16.63
C CYS A 82 -5.64 -12.85 -15.76
N TYR A 83 -5.18 -13.01 -14.52
CA TYR A 83 -5.27 -12.00 -13.47
C TYR A 83 -3.93 -11.98 -12.75
N GLY A 84 -3.29 -10.82 -12.71
CA GLY A 84 -1.97 -10.65 -12.09
C GLY A 84 -1.96 -9.49 -11.12
N ILE A 85 -1.34 -9.70 -9.95
CA ILE A 85 -1.05 -8.66 -8.96
C ILE A 85 0.45 -8.72 -8.66
N GLY A 86 1.13 -7.59 -8.78
CA GLY A 86 2.56 -7.50 -8.49
C GLY A 86 2.79 -7.30 -7.00
N LEU A 87 2.85 -8.36 -6.20
CA LEU A 87 2.93 -8.25 -4.72
C LEU A 87 4.10 -7.36 -4.24
N GLY A 88 5.30 -7.51 -4.79
CA GLY A 88 6.44 -6.65 -4.43
C GLY A 88 6.22 -5.19 -4.83
N ARG A 89 5.55 -4.94 -5.96
CA ARG A 89 5.18 -3.58 -6.40
C ARG A 89 4.06 -3.01 -5.53
N LEU A 90 3.13 -3.84 -5.08
CA LEU A 90 2.04 -3.44 -4.19
C LEU A 90 2.61 -2.95 -2.85
N LEU A 91 3.58 -3.66 -2.27
CA LEU A 91 4.28 -3.21 -1.06
C LEU A 91 4.91 -1.82 -1.26
N ALA A 92 5.65 -1.62 -2.35
CA ALA A 92 6.27 -0.33 -2.66
C ALA A 92 5.23 0.77 -2.91
N ALA A 93 4.11 0.44 -3.57
CA ALA A 93 3.02 1.39 -3.81
C ALA A 93 2.30 1.82 -2.53
N ILE A 94 2.15 0.91 -1.55
CA ILE A 94 1.62 1.23 -0.23
C ILE A 94 2.52 2.25 0.47
N VAL A 95 3.84 2.02 0.45
CA VAL A 95 4.81 2.97 1.05
C VAL A 95 4.79 4.31 0.32
N GLU A 96 4.78 4.32 -1.02
CA GLU A 96 4.71 5.55 -1.82
C GLU A 96 3.46 6.38 -1.48
N GLN A 97 2.33 5.72 -1.24
CA GLN A 97 1.06 6.39 -0.90
C GLN A 97 0.95 6.78 0.59
N SER A 98 1.63 6.04 1.48
CA SER A 98 1.47 6.15 2.93
C SER A 98 2.84 6.25 3.62
N HIS A 99 3.44 7.43 3.56
CA HIS A 99 4.66 7.79 4.28
C HIS A 99 4.65 9.28 4.66
N ASP A 100 5.58 9.66 5.53
CA ASP A 100 5.93 11.05 5.79
C ASP A 100 7.46 11.22 5.85
N ASP A 101 7.92 12.42 6.20
CA ASP A 101 9.36 12.74 6.29
C ASP A 101 10.14 11.88 7.30
N LYS A 102 9.44 11.16 8.18
CA LYS A 102 10.05 10.33 9.23
C LYS A 102 10.06 8.84 8.89
N GLY A 103 9.21 8.39 7.97
CA GLY A 103 9.18 6.98 7.58
C GLY A 103 7.83 6.50 7.08
N ILE A 104 7.68 5.18 7.11
CA ILE A 104 6.53 4.48 6.57
C ILE A 104 5.31 4.69 7.48
N ILE A 105 4.11 4.70 6.90
CA ILE A 105 2.83 4.65 7.61
C ILE A 105 2.07 3.43 7.09
N TRP A 106 2.16 2.31 7.79
CA TRP A 106 1.49 1.09 7.35
C TRP A 106 -0.03 1.15 7.57
N PRO A 107 -0.85 0.75 6.58
CA PRO A 107 -2.20 0.29 6.85
C PRO A 107 -2.15 -0.91 7.80
N LEU A 108 -3.08 -0.96 8.76
CA LEU A 108 -3.05 -1.97 9.83
C LEU A 108 -3.10 -3.41 9.31
N SER A 109 -3.74 -3.65 8.16
CA SER A 109 -3.87 -4.96 7.52
C SER A 109 -2.59 -5.55 6.93
N VAL A 110 -1.56 -4.73 6.72
CA VAL A 110 -0.29 -5.14 6.10
C VAL A 110 0.93 -4.73 6.92
N ALA A 111 0.73 -4.13 8.09
CA ALA A 111 1.81 -3.76 8.97
C ALA A 111 2.56 -5.04 9.43
N PRO A 112 3.89 -5.01 9.57
CA PRO A 112 4.65 -6.17 10.02
C PRO A 112 4.34 -6.57 11.47
N TYR A 113 3.92 -5.59 12.27
CA TYR A 113 3.38 -5.72 13.62
C TYR A 113 2.31 -4.66 13.80
N GLN A 114 1.37 -4.90 14.71
CA GLN A 114 0.32 -3.93 15.05
C GLN A 114 0.82 -2.93 16.09
N VAL A 115 1.64 -3.40 17.03
CA VAL A 115 2.12 -2.64 18.18
C VAL A 115 3.64 -2.64 18.28
N TYR A 116 4.23 -1.48 18.55
CA TYR A 116 5.64 -1.32 18.91
C TYR A 116 5.73 -1.01 20.40
N LEU A 117 6.25 -1.95 21.20
CA LEU A 117 6.42 -1.79 22.64
C LEU A 117 7.84 -1.27 22.95
N CYS A 118 7.90 -0.06 23.49
CA CYS A 118 9.11 0.70 23.74
C CYS A 118 9.30 0.98 25.24
N PRO A 119 9.90 0.05 26.01
CA PRO A 119 10.36 0.35 27.36
C PRO A 119 11.57 1.31 27.34
N LEU A 120 11.57 2.27 28.26
CA LEU A 120 12.63 3.24 28.47
C LEU A 120 13.28 3.08 29.84
N SER A 121 14.59 3.36 29.95
CA SER A 121 15.35 3.22 31.20
C SER A 121 15.29 1.79 31.75
N LEU A 122 15.79 0.83 30.95
CA LEU A 122 15.82 -0.60 31.29
C LEU A 122 16.68 -0.89 32.53
N ASP A 123 17.57 0.04 32.91
CA ASP A 123 18.32 0.03 34.16
C ASP A 123 17.42 0.11 35.41
N LYS A 124 16.15 0.51 35.26
CA LYS A 124 15.18 0.54 36.35
C LYS A 124 14.51 -0.83 36.54
N PRO A 125 14.57 -1.42 37.74
CA PRO A 125 14.22 -2.82 37.96
C PRO A 125 12.75 -3.17 37.69
N ALA A 126 11.84 -2.19 37.69
CA ALA A 126 10.41 -2.43 37.45
C ALA A 126 10.00 -2.32 35.98
N VAL A 127 10.83 -1.73 35.10
CA VAL A 127 10.44 -1.44 33.71
C VAL A 127 10.43 -2.73 32.89
N LEU A 128 11.56 -3.42 32.82
CA LEU A 128 11.70 -4.61 31.97
C LEU A 128 10.69 -5.72 32.35
N PRO A 129 10.53 -6.12 33.63
CA PRO A 129 9.55 -7.16 33.99
C PRO A 129 8.11 -6.77 33.66
N THR A 130 7.78 -5.47 33.76
CA THR A 130 6.43 -5.00 33.41
C THR A 130 6.22 -4.99 31.90
N ALA A 131 7.22 -4.58 31.12
CA ALA A 131 7.16 -4.61 29.66
C ALA A 131 7.04 -6.05 29.14
N GLU A 132 7.79 -7.01 29.71
CA GLU A 132 7.66 -8.44 29.39
C GLU A 132 6.26 -8.96 29.71
N LYS A 133 5.69 -8.59 30.86
CA LYS A 133 4.32 -8.94 31.22
C LYS A 133 3.31 -8.42 30.19
N ILE A 134 3.39 -7.13 29.83
CA ILE A 134 2.54 -6.53 28.79
C ILE A 134 2.69 -7.30 27.47
N TYR A 135 3.93 -7.53 27.03
CA TYR A 135 4.21 -8.26 25.79
C TYR A 135 3.55 -9.65 25.76
N GLN A 136 3.63 -10.40 26.86
CA GLN A 136 3.00 -11.72 26.99
C GLN A 136 1.47 -11.64 27.02
N GLU A 137 0.88 -10.63 27.69
CA GLU A 137 -0.56 -10.42 27.72
C GLU A 137 -1.13 -10.06 26.34
N LEU A 138 -0.45 -9.18 25.61
CA LEU A 138 -0.85 -8.80 24.26
C LEU A 138 -0.76 -9.97 23.27
N GLN A 139 0.32 -10.76 23.34
CA GLN A 139 0.45 -11.95 22.49
C GLN A 139 -0.61 -13.01 22.77
N LYS A 140 -1.04 -13.19 24.03
CA LYS A 140 -2.14 -14.12 24.38
C LYS A 140 -3.46 -13.73 23.73
N GLU A 141 -3.67 -12.44 23.52
CA GLU A 141 -4.83 -11.89 22.81
C GLU A 141 -4.65 -11.89 21.28
N GLY A 142 -3.53 -12.41 20.76
CA GLY A 142 -3.24 -12.47 19.32
C GLY A 142 -2.80 -11.14 18.72
N ILE A 143 -2.42 -10.16 19.54
CA ILE A 143 -1.88 -8.88 19.06
C ILE A 143 -0.41 -9.07 18.68
N GLU A 144 -0.06 -8.67 17.46
CA GLU A 144 1.31 -8.76 16.96
C GLU A 144 2.13 -7.58 17.49
N VAL A 145 3.12 -7.88 18.35
CA VAL A 145 3.93 -6.87 19.04
C VAL A 145 5.41 -7.00 18.66
N LEU A 146 6.03 -5.91 18.21
CA LEU A 146 7.47 -5.76 18.19
C LEU A 146 7.94 -5.20 19.53
N PHE A 147 8.75 -5.96 20.26
CA PHE A 147 9.30 -5.54 21.55
C PHE A 147 10.70 -4.97 21.36
N ASP A 148 10.90 -3.68 21.64
CA ASP A 148 12.22 -3.05 21.60
C ASP A 148 12.90 -3.12 22.99
N ASP A 149 13.56 -4.25 23.24
CA ASP A 149 14.32 -4.57 24.45
C ASP A 149 15.79 -4.09 24.40
N ARG A 150 16.18 -3.32 23.37
CA ARG A 150 17.56 -2.82 23.23
C ARG A 150 17.92 -1.83 24.34
N ASP A 151 19.19 -1.80 24.73
CA ASP A 151 19.74 -0.79 25.64
C ASP A 151 20.19 0.46 24.87
N ASP A 152 19.25 1.09 24.17
CA ASP A 152 19.44 2.29 23.37
C ASP A 152 18.73 3.51 23.98
N SER A 153 19.21 4.71 23.64
CA SER A 153 18.58 5.95 24.10
C SER A 153 17.14 6.10 23.58
N PRO A 154 16.24 6.79 24.32
CA PRO A 154 14.86 7.00 23.88
C PRO A 154 14.75 7.64 22.49
N GLY A 155 15.66 8.58 22.17
CA GLY A 155 15.68 9.25 20.87
C GLY A 155 15.95 8.28 19.71
N VAL A 156 16.86 7.32 19.89
CA VAL A 156 17.15 6.29 18.89
C VAL A 156 15.95 5.37 18.71
N LYS A 157 15.38 4.86 19.81
CA LYS A 157 14.19 4.00 19.75
C LYS A 157 13.00 4.68 19.08
N PHE A 158 12.73 5.94 19.41
CA PHE A 158 11.62 6.68 18.80
C PHE A 158 11.84 6.96 17.31
N ASN A 159 13.08 7.26 16.90
CA ASN A 159 13.41 7.44 15.50
C ASN A 159 13.22 6.13 14.72
N ASP A 160 13.68 5.00 15.26
CA ASP A 160 13.50 3.69 14.65
C ASP A 160 12.01 3.31 14.57
N ALA A 161 11.23 3.58 15.62
CA ALA A 161 9.79 3.34 15.64
C ALA A 161 9.06 4.18 14.57
N ASP A 162 9.42 5.46 14.44
CA ASP A 162 8.85 6.36 13.43
C ASP A 162 9.22 5.88 12.00
N LEU A 163 10.44 5.36 11.81
CA LEU A 163 10.95 4.83 10.53
C LEU A 163 10.27 3.51 10.14
N LEU A 164 10.19 2.56 11.06
CA LEU A 164 9.57 1.24 10.87
C LEU A 164 8.07 1.35 10.59
N GLY A 165 7.42 2.41 11.09
CA GLY A 165 6.04 2.75 10.74
C GLY A 165 4.98 1.87 11.38
N ILE A 166 5.31 1.16 12.45
CA ILE A 166 4.37 0.28 13.15
C ILE A 166 3.21 1.13 13.70
N PRO A 167 1.93 0.74 13.45
CA PRO A 167 0.79 1.66 13.62
C PRO A 167 0.63 2.23 15.02
N LEU A 168 0.79 1.44 16.07
CA LEU A 168 0.59 1.89 17.45
C LEU A 168 1.87 1.71 18.28
N ARG A 169 2.43 2.80 18.79
CA ARG A 169 3.55 2.77 19.72
C ARG A 169 3.06 2.82 21.16
N LEU A 170 3.50 1.87 21.98
CA LEU A 170 3.35 1.87 23.43
C LEU A 170 4.68 2.22 24.09
N THR A 171 4.72 3.30 24.86
CA THR A 171 5.92 3.73 25.57
C THR A 171 5.74 3.51 27.06
N LEU A 172 6.61 2.68 27.64
CA LEU A 172 6.64 2.40 29.07
C LEU A 172 7.87 3.05 29.69
N SER A 173 7.67 3.97 30.63
CA SER A 173 8.75 4.65 31.33
C SER A 173 8.55 4.55 32.84
N PRO A 174 9.58 4.87 33.66
CA PRO A 174 9.41 4.96 35.10
C PRO A 174 8.27 5.90 35.52
N ARG A 175 8.04 6.98 34.76
CA ARG A 175 6.96 7.94 35.01
C ARG A 175 5.59 7.33 34.75
N THR A 176 5.39 6.63 33.64
CA THR A 176 4.09 6.04 33.32
C THR A 176 3.76 4.88 34.26
N LEU A 177 4.78 4.11 34.66
CA LEU A 177 4.66 3.05 35.67
C LEU A 177 4.21 3.58 37.04
N GLN A 178 4.73 4.72 37.49
CA GLN A 178 4.29 5.35 38.74
C GLN A 178 2.79 5.69 38.70
N SER A 179 2.27 6.06 37.54
CA SER A 179 0.85 6.30 37.30
C SER A 179 0.04 5.05 36.88
N GLN A 180 0.64 3.85 36.92
CA GLN A 180 0.02 2.60 36.48
C GLN A 180 -0.58 2.68 35.05
N SER A 181 0.14 3.35 34.14
CA SER A 181 -0.27 3.56 32.76
C SER A 181 0.85 3.28 31.75
N VAL A 182 0.48 3.24 30.47
CA VAL A 182 1.38 3.25 29.31
C VAL A 182 0.96 4.37 28.36
N GLU A 183 1.93 5.04 27.74
CA GLU A 183 1.66 6.05 26.72
C GLU A 183 1.43 5.34 25.37
N ALA A 184 0.24 5.45 24.79
CA ALA A 184 -0.12 4.90 23.50
C ALA A 184 -0.25 6.01 22.46
N LYS A 185 0.45 5.86 21.32
CA LYS A 185 0.48 6.84 20.26
C LYS A 185 0.36 6.19 18.89
N TRP A 186 -0.65 6.57 18.12
CA TRP A 186 -0.76 6.16 16.72
C TRP A 186 0.31 6.85 15.87
N ARG A 187 0.89 6.14 14.90
CA ARG A 187 1.94 6.63 14.01
C ARG A 187 1.51 7.87 13.21
N THR A 188 0.22 8.02 12.96
CA THR A 188 -0.40 9.14 12.23
C THR A 188 -0.81 10.31 13.14
N GLU A 189 -0.82 10.13 14.46
CA GLU A 189 -1.32 11.13 15.40
C GLU A 189 -0.19 11.93 16.06
N LYS A 190 -0.48 13.18 16.42
CA LYS A 190 0.48 14.05 17.12
C LYS A 190 0.48 13.79 18.62
N GLU A 191 -0.70 13.69 19.19
CA GLU A 191 -0.93 13.50 20.62
C GLU A 191 -0.85 12.02 20.99
N ALA A 192 -0.46 11.76 22.23
CA ALA A 192 -0.52 10.43 22.82
C ALA A 192 -1.66 10.37 23.85
N GLN A 193 -2.21 9.18 24.03
CA GLN A 193 -3.16 8.89 25.09
C GLN A 193 -2.50 8.00 26.15
N PHE A 194 -2.93 8.12 27.40
CA PHE A 194 -2.44 7.27 28.49
C PHE A 194 -3.48 6.18 28.75
N LEU A 195 -3.08 4.93 28.55
CA LEU A 195 -3.93 3.76 28.81
C LEU A 195 -3.53 3.13 30.15
N PRO A 196 -4.49 2.79 31.03
CA PRO A 196 -4.21 2.03 32.24
C PRO A 196 -3.53 0.69 31.90
N LEU A 197 -2.63 0.23 32.77
CA LEU A 197 -2.04 -1.11 32.64
C LEU A 197 -3.08 -2.20 32.93
N GLU A 198 -4.07 -1.90 33.77
CA GLU A 198 -5.20 -2.78 34.01
C GLU A 198 -6.06 -2.91 32.74
N ASN A 199 -6.33 -4.15 32.33
CA ASN A 199 -7.11 -4.47 31.12
C ASN A 199 -6.55 -3.91 29.80
N LEU A 200 -5.26 -3.57 29.76
CA LEU A 200 -4.61 -2.98 28.58
C LEU A 200 -4.83 -3.81 27.30
N ALA A 201 -4.73 -5.13 27.38
CA ALA A 201 -4.86 -6.00 26.21
C ALA A 201 -6.26 -5.94 25.58
N ALA A 202 -7.32 -5.91 26.40
CA ALA A 202 -8.70 -5.79 25.93
C ALA A 202 -8.95 -4.42 25.28
N GLU A 203 -8.41 -3.36 25.88
CA GLU A 203 -8.55 -1.99 25.36
C GLU A 203 -7.81 -1.81 24.04
N LEU A 204 -6.60 -2.37 23.90
CA LEU A 204 -5.87 -2.35 22.64
C LEU A 204 -6.57 -3.15 21.55
N ASN A 205 -7.16 -4.29 21.87
CA ASN A 205 -7.99 -5.04 20.94
C ASN A 205 -9.18 -4.22 20.43
N ARG A 206 -9.83 -3.44 21.31
CA ARG A 206 -10.91 -2.53 20.93
C ARG A 206 -10.39 -1.45 19.96
N LEU A 207 -9.31 -0.78 20.33
CA LEU A 207 -8.70 0.29 19.53
C LEU A 207 -8.24 -0.18 18.15
N LEU A 208 -7.59 -1.36 18.07
CA LEU A 208 -7.14 -1.94 16.80
C LEU A 208 -8.31 -2.32 15.89
N ARG A 209 -9.42 -2.82 16.45
CA ARG A 209 -10.63 -3.15 15.69
C ARG A 209 -11.33 -1.92 15.15
N GLU A 210 -11.46 -0.88 15.97
CA GLU A 210 -12.02 0.41 15.53
C GLU A 210 -11.19 1.01 14.39
N LYS A 211 -9.87 0.98 14.50
CA LYS A 211 -8.97 1.49 13.46
C LYS A 211 -8.97 0.64 12.19
N SER A 212 -9.21 -0.66 12.29
CA SER A 212 -9.32 -1.56 11.13
C SER A 212 -10.60 -1.36 10.32
N ALA A 213 -11.63 -0.74 10.92
CA ALA A 213 -12.92 -0.50 10.29
C ALA A 213 -13.00 0.85 9.54
N GLU A 214 -12.03 1.74 9.76
CA GLU A 214 -11.84 3.01 9.03
C GLU A 214 -11.09 2.81 7.70
#